data_AF-A0A9E7IUV5-F1
#
_entry.id   AF-A0A9E7IUV5-F1
#
_cell.length_a   1.000
_cell.length_b   1.000
_cell.length_c   1.000
_cell.angle_alpha   90.00
_cell.angle_beta   90.00
_cell.angle_gamma   90.00
#
_symmetry.space_group_name_H-M   'P 1'
#
loop_
_entity.id
_entity.type
_entity.pdbx_description
1 polymer ?
#
loop_
_entity_poly.entity_id
_entity_poly.type
_entity_poly.pdbx_seq_one_letter_code
_entity_poly.pdbx_strand_id
1 'polypeptide(L)'
;MWEKSRSFIIKAGAVILLACLTLLFLQSFSFRLEFLGDAIEDSMLAKIGSALRYIFVPLGFGDSWAPAVASITGLVAKEVVVATFATVGSKAPIYFSYVSAFAFIIFTMLAAPCFAAIGAMKRELGNTKDTLFTAGFQTGLAYVLALIVNQVGNLIFCGTKLTEKVMFDYGAAEEASEAIDVKGNLILYVLLALVVVAVVGAIIARIEQRQKYKKVS
;
A
#
# COMPACT_ATOMS: atom_id res chain seq x y z
N MET A 1 28.90 10.89 7.13
CA MET A 1 27.81 10.32 6.29
C MET A 1 26.76 9.57 7.14
N TRP A 2 27.17 8.79 8.15
CA TRP A 2 26.28 8.09 9.09
C TRP A 2 25.18 8.95 9.76
N GLU A 3 25.49 10.17 10.19
CA GLU A 3 24.51 11.07 10.83
C GLU A 3 23.38 11.51 9.88
N LYS A 4 23.67 11.67 8.58
CA LYS A 4 22.65 12.03 7.57
C LYS A 4 21.76 10.83 7.26
N SER A 5 22.33 9.63 7.12
CA SER A 5 21.57 8.39 6.89
C SER A 5 20.69 8.02 8.09
N ARG A 6 21.20 8.14 9.33
CA ARG A 6 20.40 7.91 10.56
C ARG A 6 19.22 8.88 10.66
N SER A 7 19.43 10.16 10.31
CA SER A 7 18.34 11.15 10.29
C SER A 7 17.29 10.84 9.22
N PHE A 8 17.71 10.32 8.07
CA PHE A 8 16.79 9.88 7.00
C PHE A 8 15.93 8.70 7.46
N ILE A 9 16.55 7.66 8.03
CA ILE A 9 15.86 6.45 8.50
C ILE A 9 14.81 6.79 9.58
N ILE A 10 15.17 7.62 10.56
CA ILE A 10 14.24 7.97 11.65
C ILE A 10 13.03 8.76 11.11
N LYS A 11 13.25 9.69 10.17
CA LYS A 11 12.16 10.48 9.58
C LYS A 11 11.29 9.64 8.64
N ALA A 12 11.88 8.83 7.78
CA ALA A 12 11.15 7.96 6.86
C ALA A 12 10.37 6.88 7.62
N GLY A 13 10.99 6.23 8.61
CA GLY A 13 10.35 5.20 9.44
C GLY A 13 9.17 5.72 10.24
N ALA A 14 9.27 6.94 10.80
CA ALA A 14 8.15 7.56 11.52
C ALA A 14 6.93 7.82 10.60
N VAL A 15 7.17 8.26 9.36
CA VAL A 15 6.11 8.49 8.37
C VAL A 15 5.46 7.17 7.96
N ILE A 16 6.25 6.13 7.71
CA ILE A 16 5.74 4.80 7.34
C ILE A 16 4.91 4.21 8.49
N LEU A 17 5.43 4.21 9.72
CA LEU A 17 4.69 3.69 10.88
C LEU A 17 3.37 4.42 11.10
N LEU A 18 3.38 5.75 10.98
CA LEU A 18 2.16 6.55 11.09
C LEU A 18 1.16 6.21 9.98
N ALA A 19 1.64 6.03 8.74
CA ALA A 19 0.79 5.61 7.63
C ALA A 19 0.18 4.22 7.86
N CYS A 20 0.97 3.23 8.31
CA CYS A 20 0.49 1.87 8.60
C CYS A 20 -0.53 1.86 9.76
N LEU A 21 -0.26 2.57 10.86
CA LEU A 21 -1.19 2.68 11.97
C LEU A 21 -2.51 3.34 11.54
N THR A 22 -2.42 4.38 10.73
CA THR A 22 -3.60 5.07 10.17
C THR A 22 -4.40 4.14 9.26
N LEU A 23 -3.74 3.36 8.40
CA LEU A 23 -4.41 2.39 7.53
C LEU A 23 -5.12 1.30 8.34
N LEU A 24 -4.50 0.75 9.37
CA LEU A 24 -5.13 -0.24 10.26
C LEU A 24 -6.33 0.36 10.98
N PHE A 25 -6.23 1.60 11.43
CA PHE A 25 -7.36 2.31 12.03
C PHE A 25 -8.52 2.49 11.04
N LEU A 26 -8.23 2.93 9.80
CA LEU A 26 -9.23 3.06 8.73
C LEU A 26 -9.88 1.72 8.34
N GLN A 27 -9.13 0.62 8.46
CA GLN A 27 -9.60 -0.73 8.17
C GLN A 27 -10.48 -1.29 9.29
N SER A 28 -10.15 -1.02 10.56
CA SER A 28 -10.86 -1.58 11.72
C SER A 28 -12.08 -0.77 12.17
N PHE A 29 -12.20 0.51 11.79
CA PHE A 29 -13.29 1.38 12.22
C PHE A 29 -14.28 1.70 11.09
N SER A 30 -15.58 1.64 11.41
CA SER A 30 -16.64 2.17 10.55
C SER A 30 -16.75 3.70 10.70
N PHE A 31 -17.44 4.37 9.76
CA PHE A 31 -17.75 5.80 9.87
C PHE A 31 -18.59 6.18 11.12
N ARG A 32 -19.14 5.20 11.83
CA ARG A 32 -19.86 5.37 13.11
C ARG A 32 -18.98 5.13 14.33
N LEU A 33 -17.66 4.94 14.15
CA LEU A 33 -16.67 4.62 15.20
C LEU A 33 -16.92 3.29 15.95
N GLU A 34 -17.69 2.39 15.35
CA GLU A 34 -17.86 1.03 15.87
C GLU A 34 -16.73 0.14 15.37
N PHE A 35 -16.19 -0.69 16.27
CA PHE A 35 -15.15 -1.67 15.94
C PHE A 35 -15.78 -2.81 15.13
N LEU A 36 -15.35 -2.95 13.89
CA LEU A 36 -15.96 -3.83 12.92
C LEU A 36 -15.03 -5.02 12.70
N GLY A 37 -15.32 -6.14 13.39
CA GLY A 37 -14.50 -7.35 13.32
C GLY A 37 -14.54 -7.99 11.94
N ASP A 38 -15.71 -8.49 11.54
CA ASP A 38 -15.85 -9.29 10.32
C ASP A 38 -16.48 -8.59 9.13
N ALA A 39 -17.19 -7.48 9.33
CA ALA A 39 -17.83 -6.74 8.23
C ALA A 39 -16.88 -5.71 7.59
N ILE A 40 -15.74 -6.15 7.03
CA ILE A 40 -14.76 -5.25 6.37
C ILE A 40 -15.40 -4.40 5.25
N GLU A 41 -16.49 -4.86 4.64
CA GLU A 41 -17.21 -4.14 3.58
C GLU A 41 -17.82 -2.80 4.02
N ASP A 42 -18.08 -2.62 5.32
CA ASP A 42 -18.62 -1.37 5.88
C ASP A 42 -17.54 -0.46 6.50
N SER A 43 -16.27 -0.86 6.40
CA SER A 43 -15.13 -0.08 6.89
C SER A 43 -15.06 1.29 6.19
N MET A 44 -14.48 2.28 6.88
CA MET A 44 -14.23 3.59 6.29
C MET A 44 -13.39 3.46 5.01
N LEU A 45 -12.47 2.50 5.00
CA LEU A 45 -11.64 2.16 3.85
C LEU A 45 -12.46 1.62 2.66
N ALA A 46 -13.47 0.79 2.88
CA ALA A 46 -14.34 0.26 1.83
C ALA A 46 -15.20 1.37 1.17
N LYS A 47 -15.70 2.34 1.95
CA LYS A 47 -16.44 3.49 1.40
C LYS A 47 -15.55 4.46 0.62
N ILE A 48 -14.31 4.66 1.06
CA ILE A 48 -13.33 5.43 0.29
C ILE A 48 -12.97 4.67 -1.00
N GLY A 49 -12.78 3.35 -0.89
CA GLY A 49 -12.52 2.46 -2.00
C GLY A 49 -13.64 2.44 -3.05
N SER A 50 -14.89 2.45 -2.62
CA SER A 50 -16.05 2.46 -3.52
C SER A 50 -16.18 3.79 -4.28
N ALA A 51 -15.79 4.92 -3.68
CA ALA A 51 -15.69 6.19 -4.38
C ALA A 51 -14.54 6.19 -5.40
N LEU A 52 -13.37 5.67 -5.01
CA LEU A 52 -12.18 5.59 -5.87
C LEU A 52 -12.30 4.57 -7.01
N ARG A 53 -13.13 3.54 -6.84
CA ARG A 53 -13.46 2.55 -7.88
C ARG A 53 -13.75 3.20 -9.22
N TYR A 54 -14.48 4.32 -9.26
CA TYR A 54 -14.90 4.97 -10.50
C TYR A 54 -13.73 5.35 -11.42
N ILE A 55 -12.58 5.73 -10.85
CA ILE A 55 -11.36 6.07 -11.60
C ILE A 55 -10.72 4.82 -12.20
N PHE A 56 -10.91 3.64 -11.59
CA PHE A 56 -10.31 2.38 -11.99
C PHE A 56 -11.23 1.48 -12.84
N VAL A 57 -12.50 1.86 -13.02
CA VAL A 57 -13.43 1.19 -13.96
C VAL A 57 -12.83 1.01 -15.35
N PRO A 58 -12.25 2.03 -16.02
CA PRO A 58 -11.73 1.85 -17.37
C PRO A 58 -10.44 1.02 -17.43
N LEU A 59 -9.75 0.80 -16.30
CA LEU A 59 -8.58 -0.07 -16.21
C LEU A 59 -8.94 -1.56 -16.07
N GLY A 60 -10.23 -1.89 -15.92
CA GLY A 60 -10.71 -3.28 -15.91
C GLY A 60 -10.71 -3.96 -14.54
N PHE A 61 -10.30 -3.26 -13.48
CA PHE A 61 -10.33 -3.76 -12.09
C PHE A 61 -11.19 -2.92 -11.15
N GLY A 62 -12.04 -2.04 -11.70
CA GLY A 62 -13.01 -1.25 -10.95
C GLY A 62 -14.34 -1.96 -10.71
N ASP A 63 -14.41 -3.29 -10.65
CA ASP A 63 -15.64 -4.02 -10.33
C ASP A 63 -15.83 -4.25 -8.83
N SER A 64 -14.72 -4.31 -8.09
CA SER A 64 -14.67 -4.37 -6.63
C SER A 64 -13.93 -3.15 -6.08
N TRP A 65 -14.17 -2.85 -4.81
CA TRP A 65 -13.51 -1.74 -4.11
C TRP A 65 -12.07 -2.12 -3.68
N ALA A 66 -11.77 -3.41 -3.58
CA ALA A 66 -10.51 -3.94 -3.07
C ALA A 66 -9.28 -3.55 -3.93
N PRO A 67 -9.28 -3.66 -5.27
CA PRO A 67 -8.14 -3.23 -6.09
C PRO A 67 -7.88 -1.71 -6.04
N ALA A 68 -8.94 -0.91 -5.89
CA ALA A 68 -8.83 0.54 -5.74
C ALA A 68 -8.17 0.90 -4.41
N VAL A 69 -8.55 0.25 -3.32
CA VAL A 69 -7.90 0.41 -2.00
C VAL A 69 -6.46 -0.10 -2.04
N ALA A 70 -6.22 -1.28 -2.61
CA ALA A 70 -4.89 -1.87 -2.75
C ALA A 70 -3.94 -0.97 -3.54
N SER A 71 -4.44 -0.27 -4.56
CA SER A 71 -3.66 0.71 -5.32
C SER A 71 -3.20 1.89 -4.46
N ILE A 72 -4.02 2.34 -3.50
CA ILE A 72 -3.72 3.47 -2.61
C ILE A 72 -2.78 3.03 -1.49
N THR A 73 -3.03 1.88 -0.87
CA THR A 73 -2.14 1.33 0.16
C THR A 73 -0.78 0.98 -0.43
N GLY A 74 -0.75 0.58 -1.71
CA GLY A 74 0.47 0.41 -2.50
C GLY A 74 1.31 1.67 -2.73
N LEU A 75 0.74 2.87 -2.56
CA LEU A 75 1.51 4.12 -2.56
C LEU A 75 2.26 4.34 -1.25
N VAL A 76 1.82 3.70 -0.15
CA VAL A 76 2.57 3.69 1.11
C VAL A 76 3.79 2.80 0.99
N ALA A 77 3.56 1.54 0.62
CA ALA A 77 4.61 0.57 0.34
C ALA A 77 4.09 -0.53 -0.61
N LYS A 78 4.91 -0.98 -1.56
CA LYS A 78 4.45 -1.86 -2.65
C LYS A 78 4.09 -3.26 -2.15
N GLU A 79 4.73 -3.71 -1.08
CA GLU A 79 4.46 -4.97 -0.37
C GLU A 79 3.11 -4.97 0.35
N VAL A 80 2.59 -3.78 0.72
CA VAL A 80 1.30 -3.66 1.42
C VAL A 80 0.13 -3.96 0.48
N VAL A 81 0.33 -3.92 -0.83
CA VAL A 81 -0.67 -4.34 -1.83
C VAL A 81 -1.08 -5.79 -1.58
N VAL A 82 -0.11 -6.69 -1.38
CA VAL A 82 -0.35 -8.12 -1.13
C VAL A 82 -1.06 -8.33 0.21
N ALA A 83 -0.64 -7.61 1.26
CA ALA A 83 -1.29 -7.67 2.57
C ALA A 83 -2.74 -7.13 2.54
N THR A 84 -3.00 -6.07 1.77
CA THR A 84 -4.35 -5.53 1.59
C THR A 84 -5.24 -6.55 0.88
N PHE A 85 -4.70 -7.18 -0.15
CA PHE A 85 -5.37 -8.27 -0.84
C PHE A 85 -5.65 -9.46 0.07
N ALA A 86 -4.69 -9.91 0.89
CA ALA A 86 -4.92 -10.99 1.85
C ALA A 86 -6.02 -10.68 2.89
N THR A 87 -6.05 -9.44 3.38
CA THR A 87 -7.03 -9.03 4.40
C THR A 87 -8.43 -8.75 3.85
N VAL A 88 -8.54 -8.28 2.60
CA VAL A 88 -9.82 -7.98 1.95
C VAL A 88 -10.36 -9.20 1.20
N GLY A 89 -9.47 -10.00 0.62
CA GLY A 89 -9.77 -11.16 -0.20
C GLY A 89 -10.46 -12.31 0.52
N SER A 90 -10.22 -12.43 1.83
CA SER A 90 -10.92 -13.37 2.70
C SER A 90 -12.37 -12.95 3.03
N LYS A 91 -12.74 -11.68 2.79
CA LYS A 91 -14.03 -11.13 3.21
C LYS A 91 -14.87 -10.51 2.08
N ALA A 92 -14.28 -10.26 0.91
CA ALA A 92 -14.98 -9.68 -0.24
C ALA A 92 -14.55 -10.34 -1.57
N PRO A 93 -15.48 -10.66 -2.48
CA PRO A 93 -15.15 -11.26 -3.77
C PRO A 93 -14.43 -10.26 -4.66
N ILE A 94 -13.26 -10.65 -5.15
CA ILE A 94 -12.45 -9.86 -6.09
C ILE A 94 -12.51 -10.53 -7.45
N TYR A 95 -12.87 -9.77 -8.48
CA TYR A 95 -12.94 -10.28 -9.85
C TYR A 95 -11.76 -9.72 -10.66
N PHE A 96 -10.99 -10.61 -11.26
CA PHE A 96 -9.93 -10.26 -12.20
C PHE A 96 -10.03 -11.16 -13.43
N SER A 97 -9.99 -10.55 -14.62
CA SER A 97 -9.52 -11.25 -15.82
C SER A 97 -8.00 -11.23 -15.87
N TYR A 98 -7.38 -12.16 -16.58
CA TYR A 98 -5.92 -12.16 -16.74
C TYR A 98 -5.41 -10.83 -17.32
N VAL A 99 -6.14 -10.27 -18.29
CA VAL A 99 -5.83 -8.95 -18.89
C VAL A 99 -5.86 -7.84 -17.84
N SER A 100 -6.91 -7.77 -17.02
CA SER A 100 -7.04 -6.76 -15.96
C SER A 100 -6.00 -6.93 -14.84
N ALA A 101 -5.59 -8.16 -14.53
CA ALA A 101 -4.54 -8.45 -13.56
C ALA A 101 -3.18 -7.94 -14.06
N PHE A 102 -2.85 -8.13 -15.34
CA PHE A 102 -1.64 -7.54 -15.92
C PHE A 102 -1.67 -6.02 -15.92
N ALA A 103 -2.81 -5.40 -16.26
CA ALA A 103 -2.98 -3.95 -16.18
C ALA A 103 -2.77 -3.43 -14.74
N PHE A 104 -3.29 -4.15 -13.74
CA PHE A 104 -3.10 -3.83 -12.32
C PHE A 104 -1.64 -3.94 -11.88
N ILE A 105 -0.92 -4.99 -12.28
CA ILE A 105 0.52 -5.16 -11.96
C ILE A 105 1.35 -4.04 -12.59
N ILE A 106 1.09 -3.70 -13.86
CA ILE A 106 1.78 -2.61 -14.55
C ILE A 106 1.51 -1.28 -13.86
N PHE A 107 0.25 -1.01 -13.52
CA PHE A 107 -0.13 0.20 -12.79
C PHE A 107 0.59 0.26 -11.43
N THR A 108 0.53 -0.79 -10.63
CA THR A 108 1.12 -0.80 -9.28
C THR A 108 2.64 -0.75 -9.29
N MET A 109 3.33 -1.32 -10.27
CA MET A 109 4.79 -1.20 -10.39
C MET A 109 5.24 0.19 -10.85
N LEU A 110 4.49 0.83 -11.75
CA LEU A 110 4.92 2.06 -12.43
C LEU A 110 4.36 3.35 -11.80
N ALA A 111 3.21 3.27 -11.13
CA ALA A 111 2.60 4.38 -10.41
C ALA A 111 3.54 4.93 -9.32
N ALA A 112 3.25 6.18 -8.90
CA ALA A 112 4.09 7.03 -8.05
C ALA A 112 4.95 6.28 -7.02
N PRO A 113 6.21 6.74 -6.84
CA PRO A 113 7.09 6.14 -5.86
C PRO A 113 6.51 6.36 -4.46
N CYS A 114 6.92 5.54 -3.49
CA CYS A 114 6.36 5.58 -2.15
C CYS A 114 6.59 6.96 -1.46
N PHE A 115 5.82 7.27 -0.42
CA PHE A 115 5.91 8.56 0.30
C PHE A 115 7.34 8.91 0.75
N ALA A 116 8.16 7.91 1.08
CA ALA A 116 9.56 8.11 1.45
C ALA A 116 10.40 8.66 0.27
N ALA A 117 10.21 8.11 -0.93
CA ALA A 117 10.89 8.56 -2.14
C ALA A 117 10.38 9.93 -2.60
N ILE A 118 9.06 10.21 -2.49
CA ILE A 118 8.51 11.56 -2.74
C ILE A 118 9.11 12.58 -1.78
N GLY A 119 9.27 12.20 -0.50
CA GLY A 119 9.93 13.04 0.51
C GLY A 119 11.39 13.35 0.19
N ALA A 120 12.11 12.40 -0.42
CA ALA A 120 13.47 12.63 -0.92
C ALA A 120 13.47 13.55 -2.16
N MET A 121 12.63 13.27 -3.16
CA MET A 121 12.51 14.09 -4.38
C MET A 121 12.20 15.55 -4.07
N LYS A 122 11.32 15.81 -3.10
CA LYS A 122 11.00 17.18 -2.67
C LYS A 122 12.22 17.95 -2.16
N ARG A 123 13.18 17.26 -1.54
CA ARG A 123 14.40 17.88 -1.01
C ARG A 123 15.42 18.17 -2.12
N GLU A 124 15.39 17.39 -3.21
CA GLU A 124 16.26 17.56 -4.36
C GLU A 124 15.73 18.61 -5.35
N LEU A 125 14.42 18.61 -5.63
CA LEU A 125 13.81 19.58 -6.55
C LEU A 125 13.57 20.95 -5.89
N GLY A 126 13.55 21.04 -4.56
CA GLY A 126 13.34 22.28 -3.81
C GLY A 126 11.91 22.87 -3.89
N ASN A 127 11.12 22.48 -4.89
CA ASN A 127 9.76 22.96 -5.12
C ASN A 127 8.72 21.83 -5.00
N THR A 128 7.66 22.07 -4.22
CA THR A 128 6.57 21.11 -4.02
C THR A 128 5.73 20.91 -5.28
N LYS A 129 5.56 21.97 -6.08
CA LYS A 129 4.76 21.91 -7.31
C LYS A 129 5.42 20.99 -8.33
N ASP A 130 6.73 21.11 -8.52
CA ASP A 130 7.47 20.31 -9.51
C ASP A 130 7.60 18.84 -9.07
N THR A 131 7.74 18.61 -7.76
CA THR A 131 7.72 17.24 -7.21
C THR A 131 6.36 16.57 -7.45
N LEU A 132 5.27 17.29 -7.17
CA LEU A 132 3.92 16.77 -7.39
C LEU A 132 3.61 16.61 -8.88
N PHE A 133 4.08 17.53 -9.72
CA PHE A 133 3.96 17.42 -11.17
C PHE A 133 4.68 16.19 -11.70
N THR A 134 5.90 15.92 -11.24
CA THR A 134 6.69 14.75 -11.64
C THR A 134 6.02 13.45 -11.20
N ALA A 135 5.57 13.39 -9.94
CA ALA A 135 4.86 12.22 -9.41
C ALA A 135 3.52 11.99 -10.13
N GLY A 136 2.79 13.08 -10.43
CA GLY A 136 1.53 13.06 -11.17
C GLY A 136 1.71 12.68 -12.63
N PHE A 137 2.78 13.13 -13.27
CA PHE A 137 3.13 12.75 -14.64
C PHE A 137 3.46 11.26 -14.71
N GLN A 138 4.22 10.75 -13.75
CA GLN A 138 4.54 9.32 -13.66
C GLN A 138 3.29 8.46 -13.42
N THR A 139 2.41 8.84 -12.48
CA THR A 139 1.14 8.11 -12.27
C THR A 139 0.21 8.21 -13.46
N GLY A 140 0.15 9.35 -14.13
CA GLY A 140 -0.62 9.55 -15.35
C GLY A 140 -0.13 8.64 -16.47
N LEU A 141 1.18 8.55 -16.67
CA LEU A 141 1.77 7.63 -17.65
C LEU A 141 1.48 6.17 -17.29
N ALA A 142 1.63 5.79 -16.02
CA ALA A 142 1.28 4.44 -15.56
C ALA A 142 -0.20 4.11 -15.80
N TYR A 143 -1.10 5.07 -15.57
CA TYR A 143 -2.53 4.93 -15.81
C TYR A 143 -2.84 4.74 -17.30
N VAL A 144 -2.20 5.53 -18.18
CA VAL A 144 -2.36 5.39 -19.64
C VAL A 144 -1.85 4.04 -20.13
N LEU A 145 -0.70 3.58 -19.65
CA LEU A 145 -0.19 2.26 -20.02
C LEU A 145 -1.11 1.13 -19.56
N ALA A 146 -1.61 1.19 -18.32
CA ALA A 146 -2.57 0.22 -17.81
C ALA A 146 -3.88 0.24 -18.61
N LEU A 147 -4.36 1.43 -19.01
CA LEU A 147 -5.51 1.56 -19.91
C LEU A 147 -5.25 0.92 -21.27
N ILE A 148 -4.10 1.17 -21.88
CA ILE A 148 -3.74 0.57 -23.17
C ILE A 148 -3.73 -0.94 -23.04
N VAL A 149 -3.11 -1.49 -22.00
CA VAL A 149 -3.06 -2.93 -21.76
C VAL A 149 -4.45 -3.53 -21.60
N ASN A 150 -5.33 -2.88 -20.83
CA ASN A 150 -6.68 -3.39 -20.62
C ASN A 150 -7.55 -3.28 -21.89
N GLN A 151 -7.51 -2.14 -22.59
CA GLN A 151 -8.34 -1.91 -23.77
C GLN A 151 -7.84 -2.70 -24.98
N VAL A 152 -6.54 -2.68 -25.25
CA VAL A 152 -5.94 -3.45 -26.35
C VAL A 152 -5.97 -4.94 -26.02
N GLY A 153 -5.70 -5.34 -24.77
CA GLY A 153 -5.79 -6.72 -24.33
C GLY A 153 -7.21 -7.28 -24.51
N ASN A 154 -8.25 -6.55 -24.09
CA ASN A 154 -9.62 -7.00 -24.30
C ASN A 154 -10.02 -7.04 -25.78
N LEU A 155 -9.50 -6.13 -26.62
CA LEU A 155 -9.75 -6.13 -28.07
C LEU A 155 -9.07 -7.31 -28.80
N ILE A 156 -7.83 -7.64 -28.44
CA ILE A 156 -7.06 -8.71 -29.07
C ILE A 156 -7.53 -10.09 -28.59
N PHE A 157 -7.83 -10.23 -27.30
CA PHE A 157 -8.19 -11.50 -26.67
C PHE A 157 -9.71 -11.71 -26.52
N CYS A 158 -10.52 -10.94 -27.25
CA CYS A 158 -11.97 -11.06 -27.27
C CYS A 158 -12.38 -12.48 -27.68
N GLY A 159 -13.05 -13.21 -26.79
CA GLY A 159 -13.51 -14.59 -27.03
C GLY A 159 -12.58 -15.72 -26.52
N THR A 160 -11.50 -15.38 -25.82
CA THR A 160 -10.63 -16.38 -25.15
C THR A 160 -10.81 -16.39 -23.63
N LYS A 161 -10.42 -17.50 -22.97
CA LYS A 161 -10.46 -17.67 -21.51
C LYS A 161 -9.66 -16.62 -20.71
N LEU A 162 -8.81 -15.84 -21.39
CA LEU A 162 -7.99 -14.79 -20.77
C LEU A 162 -8.78 -13.53 -20.39
N THR A 163 -9.94 -13.33 -21.03
CA THR A 163 -10.82 -12.16 -20.84
C THR A 163 -11.98 -12.46 -19.90
N GLU A 164 -12.21 -13.74 -19.59
CA GLU A 164 -13.22 -14.16 -18.64
C GLU A 164 -12.84 -13.69 -17.23
N LYS A 165 -13.79 -13.06 -16.52
CA LYS A 165 -13.57 -12.59 -15.16
C LYS A 165 -13.70 -13.78 -14.21
N VAL A 166 -12.57 -14.23 -13.69
CA VAL A 166 -12.54 -15.28 -12.67
C VAL A 166 -12.55 -14.62 -11.30
N MET A 167 -13.26 -15.21 -10.35
CA MET A 167 -13.15 -14.80 -8.96
C MET A 167 -11.75 -15.18 -8.47
N PHE A 168 -11.03 -14.22 -7.93
CA PHE A 168 -9.73 -14.46 -7.32
C PHE A 168 -9.95 -15.26 -6.04
N ASP A 169 -9.69 -16.57 -6.11
CA ASP A 169 -9.86 -17.49 -5.00
C ASP A 169 -8.68 -17.35 -4.02
N TYR A 170 -8.91 -16.61 -2.93
CA TYR A 170 -7.94 -16.44 -1.85
C TYR A 170 -7.68 -17.71 -1.06
N GLY A 171 -8.61 -18.67 -1.04
CA GLY A 171 -8.44 -19.92 -0.30
C GLY A 171 -7.23 -20.72 -0.80
N ALA A 172 -7.04 -20.77 -2.12
CA ALA A 172 -5.86 -21.40 -2.73
C ALA A 172 -4.56 -20.62 -2.49
N ALA A 173 -4.62 -19.30 -2.27
CA ALA A 173 -3.46 -18.47 -1.94
C ALA A 173 -3.09 -18.54 -0.45
N GLU A 174 -4.08 -18.74 0.42
CA GLU A 174 -3.93 -18.94 1.87
C GLU A 174 -3.35 -20.33 2.17
N GLU A 175 -3.80 -21.37 1.47
CA GLU A 175 -3.25 -22.74 1.58
C GLU A 175 -1.75 -22.80 1.16
N ALA A 176 -1.33 -21.97 0.21
CA ALA A 176 0.08 -21.81 -0.15
C ALA A 176 0.90 -21.04 0.90
N SER A 177 0.26 -20.22 1.74
CA SER A 177 0.91 -19.47 2.83
C SER A 177 0.94 -20.26 4.15
N GLU A 178 -0.06 -21.10 4.43
CA GLU A 178 -0.10 -22.00 5.61
C GLU A 178 0.89 -23.16 5.54
N ALA A 179 1.41 -23.49 4.35
CA ALA A 179 2.56 -24.38 4.22
C ALA A 179 3.84 -23.84 4.91
N ILE A 180 3.82 -22.58 5.35
CA ILE A 180 4.87 -21.91 6.13
C ILE A 180 4.33 -21.58 7.53
N ASP A 181 3.82 -22.58 8.26
CA ASP A 181 3.45 -22.44 9.68
C ASP A 181 4.70 -22.18 10.55
N VAL A 182 5.01 -20.90 10.76
CA VAL A 182 6.03 -20.47 11.72
C VAL A 182 5.35 -20.30 13.08
N LYS A 183 5.49 -21.33 13.93
CA LYS A 183 5.07 -21.43 15.34
C LYS A 183 4.69 -20.07 15.98
N GLY A 184 3.40 -19.92 16.30
CA GLY A 184 2.73 -18.67 16.72
C GLY A 184 3.32 -17.85 17.87
N ASN A 185 4.33 -18.33 18.60
CA ASN A 185 5.05 -17.52 19.60
C ASN A 185 6.26 -16.77 19.01
N LEU A 186 6.87 -17.27 17.93
CA LEU A 186 8.09 -16.68 17.35
C LEU A 186 7.80 -15.31 16.72
N ILE A 187 6.69 -15.18 16.02
CA ILE A 187 6.26 -13.90 15.41
C ILE A 187 6.02 -12.85 16.49
N LEU A 188 5.41 -13.23 17.61
CA LEU A 188 5.15 -12.32 18.73
C LEU A 188 6.46 -11.84 19.38
N TYR A 189 7.42 -12.75 19.61
CA TYR A 189 8.73 -12.40 20.16
C TYR A 189 9.56 -11.52 19.21
N VAL A 190 9.51 -11.78 17.91
CA VAL A 190 10.21 -10.99 16.88
C VAL A 190 9.60 -9.58 16.78
N LEU A 191 8.26 -9.47 16.77
CA LEU A 191 7.59 -8.17 16.77
C LEU A 191 7.91 -7.36 18.04
N LEU A 192 7.86 -8.00 19.21
CA LEU A 192 8.18 -7.35 20.48
C LEU A 192 9.65 -6.90 20.52
N ALA A 193 10.58 -7.72 20.03
CA ALA A 193 11.99 -7.36 19.91
C ALA A 193 12.20 -6.16 18.96
N LEU A 194 11.54 -6.14 17.79
CA LEU A 194 11.62 -5.04 16.84
C LEU A 194 11.06 -3.73 17.40
N VAL A 195 9.93 -3.78 18.12
CA VAL A 195 9.33 -2.62 18.79
C VAL A 195 10.26 -2.09 19.88
N VAL A 196 10.86 -2.97 20.70
CA VAL A 196 11.82 -2.58 21.75
C VAL A 196 13.05 -1.91 21.14
N VAL A 197 13.63 -2.48 20.07
CA VAL A 197 14.79 -1.88 19.38
C VAL A 197 14.44 -0.51 18.80
N ALA A 198 13.25 -0.35 18.20
CA ALA A 198 12.80 0.93 17.67
C ALA A 198 12.59 2.00 18.76
N VAL A 199 11.97 1.63 19.88
CA VAL A 199 11.72 2.55 21.01
C VAL A 199 13.02 2.93 21.70
N VAL A 200 13.90 1.96 21.97
CA VAL A 200 15.22 2.23 22.58
C VAL A 200 16.06 3.09 21.64
N GLY A 201 16.07 2.80 20.34
CA GLY A 201 16.76 3.60 19.33
C GLY A 201 16.24 5.05 19.28
N ALA A 202 14.92 5.24 19.40
CA ALA A 202 14.29 6.56 19.44
C ALA A 202 14.62 7.32 20.74
N ILE A 203 14.64 6.65 21.90
CA ILE A 203 14.98 7.24 23.19
C ILE A 203 16.46 7.65 23.22
N ILE A 204 17.38 6.78 22.79
CA ILE A 204 18.81 7.09 22.71
C ILE A 204 19.04 8.26 21.76
N ALA A 205 18.42 8.24 20.58
CA ALA A 205 18.50 9.37 19.65
C ALA A 205 17.98 10.67 20.27
N ARG A 206 16.90 10.62 21.07
CA ARG A 206 16.34 11.78 21.75
C ARG A 206 17.25 12.31 22.87
N ILE A 207 17.96 11.44 23.57
CA ILE A 207 18.94 11.81 24.60
C ILE A 207 20.18 12.46 23.98
N GLU A 208 20.71 11.89 22.90
CA GLU A 208 21.86 12.46 22.19
C GLU A 208 21.55 13.84 21.59
N GLN A 209 20.34 14.05 21.06
CA GLN A 209 19.90 15.36 20.58
C GLN A 209 19.80 16.39 21.70
N ARG A 210 19.30 15.99 22.89
CA ARG A 210 19.29 16.88 24.08
C ARG A 210 20.69 17.26 24.56
N GLN A 211 21.65 16.34 24.48
CA GLN A 211 23.04 16.64 24.87
C GLN A 211 23.75 17.55 23.87
N LYS A 212 23.51 17.39 22.56
CA LYS A 212 24.04 18.33 21.56
C LYS A 212 23.45 19.74 21.73
N TYR A 213 22.17 19.88 22.09
CA TYR A 213 21.56 21.20 22.34
C TYR A 213 22.12 21.90 23.59
N LYS A 214 22.46 21.14 24.65
CA LYS A 214 23.09 21.69 25.87
C LYS A 214 24.54 22.16 25.69
N LYS A 215 25.24 21.73 24.64
CA LYS A 215 26.63 22.15 24.34
C LYS A 215 26.73 23.41 23.47
N VAL A 216 25.60 23.93 22.98
CA VAL A 216 25.52 25.10 22.09
C VAL A 216 24.89 26.31 22.80
N SER A 217 24.44 26.15 24.05
CA SER A 217 24.08 27.21 25.00
C SER A 217 25.22 27.42 25.99
#